data_AF-A0AAV2Q557-F1
#
_entry.id   AF-A0AAV2Q557-F1
#
_cell.length_a   1.000
_cell.length_b   1.000
_cell.length_c   1.000
_cell.angle_alpha   90.00
_cell.angle_beta   90.00
_cell.angle_gamma   90.00
#
_symmetry.space_group_name_H-M   'P 1'
#
loop_
_entity.id
_entity.type
_entity.pdbx_description
1 polymer ?
#
loop_
_entity_poly.entity_id
_entity_poly.type
_entity_poly.pdbx_seq_one_letter_code
_entity_poly.pdbx_strand_id
1 'polypeptide(L)'
;GQPQTRKSRSPVDTYGCVNWQPIILPEGETEETLEAKRVYMTELYSREGLNGADKSLIDDLMKVTYYTQRCTINAEPAQPISEIIRQWPFLSLYKYMDEHFNELTNIDLHSHLNDTLVRKSPRILKYFHSLQNSKQAIQELINEITVASEDIKTTENVTFTGVILLLMAHFHEKTDSIFILVDVMASKEDIESSVELPETPRLIVQGDSILCGAKWMLSIEGKVICQLTSTHANFVSGLAALFASYYIFHFQYEEGAAMTL
;
A
#
# COMPACT_ATOMS: atom_id res chain seq x y z
N GLY A 1 14.23 41.76 0.76
CA GLY A 1 13.25 40.72 1.12
C GLY A 1 13.89 39.81 2.12
N GLN A 2 13.27 39.60 3.28
CA GLN A 2 13.77 38.63 4.25
C GLN A 2 13.54 37.20 3.71
N PRO A 3 14.46 36.25 3.94
CA PRO A 3 14.23 34.86 3.60
C PRO A 3 13.12 34.30 4.48
N GLN A 4 12.07 33.76 3.87
CA GLN A 4 11.09 32.96 4.58
C GLN A 4 11.80 31.69 5.06
N THR A 5 12.00 31.60 6.37
CA THR A 5 12.42 30.38 7.03
C THR A 5 11.32 29.33 6.85
N ARG A 6 11.60 28.27 6.07
CA ARG A 6 10.76 27.06 6.05
C ARG A 6 10.64 26.58 7.49
N LYS A 7 9.44 26.65 8.07
CA LYS A 7 9.16 26.06 9.38
C LYS A 7 9.48 24.57 9.30
N SER A 8 10.47 24.10 10.06
CA SER A 8 10.68 22.66 10.20
C SER A 8 9.46 22.07 10.87
N ARG A 9 8.74 21.18 10.18
CA ARG A 9 7.68 20.38 10.78
C ARG A 9 8.25 19.54 11.92
N SER A 10 7.45 19.28 12.94
CA SER A 10 7.87 18.67 14.19
C SER A 10 8.23 17.19 14.00
N PRO A 11 9.03 16.56 14.89
CA PRO A 11 9.36 15.13 14.80
C PRO A 11 8.13 14.19 14.86
N VAL A 12 6.98 14.71 15.30
CA VAL A 12 5.70 13.99 15.32
C VAL A 12 5.08 13.89 13.92
N ASP A 13 5.45 14.80 13.02
CA ASP A 13 4.91 14.91 11.67
C ASP A 13 5.61 13.97 10.68
N THR A 14 6.62 13.19 11.09
CA THR A 14 7.34 12.28 10.18
C THR A 14 7.02 10.81 10.41
N TYR A 15 6.11 10.43 11.32
CA TYR A 15 5.83 9.02 11.66
C TYR A 15 7.08 8.17 11.96
N GLY A 16 8.19 8.79 12.41
CA GLY A 16 9.46 8.11 12.62
C GLY A 16 10.27 7.82 11.33
N CYS A 17 9.89 8.42 10.19
CA CYS A 17 10.64 8.34 8.93
C CYS A 17 12.05 8.94 9.11
N VAL A 18 13.05 8.20 8.66
CA VAL A 18 14.47 8.57 8.76
C VAL A 18 14.94 9.40 7.57
N ASN A 19 14.27 9.29 6.42
CA ASN A 19 14.61 10.01 5.19
C ASN A 19 13.40 10.76 4.60
N TRP A 20 12.68 11.50 5.44
CA TRP A 20 11.43 12.20 5.10
C TRP A 20 11.55 13.19 3.92
N GLN A 21 12.60 14.01 3.95
CA GLN A 21 12.90 14.99 2.90
C GLN A 21 14.42 15.14 2.81
N PRO A 22 15.07 14.49 1.82
CA PRO A 22 16.46 14.73 1.52
C PRO A 22 16.71 16.22 1.25
N ILE A 23 17.81 16.75 1.81
CA ILE A 23 18.22 18.16 1.64
C ILE A 23 19.43 18.32 0.71
N ILE A 24 20.12 17.23 0.41
CA ILE A 24 21.30 17.19 -0.46
C ILE A 24 20.93 16.41 -1.72
N LEU A 25 21.32 16.95 -2.88
CA LEU A 25 21.20 16.25 -4.16
C LEU A 25 22.12 15.02 -4.17
N PRO A 26 21.74 13.93 -4.85
CA PRO A 26 22.61 12.78 -5.03
C PRO A 26 23.96 13.18 -5.67
N GLU A 27 25.01 12.42 -5.38
CA GLU A 27 26.35 12.72 -5.89
C GLU A 27 26.37 12.74 -7.42
N GLY A 28 26.93 13.82 -8.00
CA GLY A 28 27.02 13.99 -9.45
C GLY A 28 25.73 14.50 -10.14
N GLU A 29 24.66 14.76 -9.37
CA GLU A 29 23.38 15.22 -9.91
C GLU A 29 23.16 16.73 -9.73
N THR A 30 22.43 17.32 -10.67
CA THR A 30 21.83 18.65 -10.60
C THR A 30 20.31 18.57 -10.72
N GLU A 31 19.60 19.66 -10.47
CA GLU A 31 18.14 19.69 -10.67
C GLU A 31 17.76 19.34 -12.13
N GLU A 32 18.54 19.83 -13.10
CA GLU A 32 18.31 19.55 -14.52
C GLU A 32 18.54 18.09 -14.88
N THR A 33 19.58 17.44 -14.33
CA THR A 33 19.85 16.03 -14.61
C THR A 33 18.81 15.11 -13.99
N LEU A 34 18.30 15.45 -12.80
CA LEU A 34 17.20 14.71 -12.16
C LEU A 34 15.88 14.90 -12.91
N GLU A 35 15.60 16.10 -13.42
CA GLU A 35 14.40 16.34 -14.23
C GLU A 35 14.46 15.56 -15.55
N ALA A 36 15.62 15.52 -16.22
CA ALA A 36 15.80 14.70 -17.42
C ALA A 36 15.54 13.21 -17.16
N LYS A 37 15.97 12.68 -16.00
CA LYS A 37 15.70 11.30 -15.57
C LYS A 37 14.21 11.06 -15.32
N ARG A 38 13.52 12.00 -14.65
CA ARG A 38 12.07 11.93 -14.43
C ARG A 38 11.29 11.89 -15.75
N VAL A 39 11.64 12.78 -16.69
CA VAL A 39 11.01 12.83 -18.02
C VAL A 39 11.24 11.50 -18.75
N TYR A 40 12.47 11.00 -18.77
CA TYR A 40 12.80 9.70 -19.39
C TYR A 40 11.94 8.56 -18.83
N MET A 41 11.83 8.43 -17.50
CA MET A 41 10.99 7.41 -16.88
C MET A 41 9.51 7.56 -17.24
N THR A 42 9.01 8.78 -17.31
CA THR A 42 7.61 9.06 -17.68
C THR A 42 7.32 8.66 -19.12
N GLU A 43 8.21 9.00 -20.05
CA GLU A 43 8.11 8.63 -21.46
C GLU A 43 8.21 7.11 -21.66
N LEU A 44 9.13 6.47 -20.94
CA LEU A 44 9.33 5.03 -20.99
C LEU A 44 8.08 4.27 -20.51
N TYR A 45 7.52 4.67 -19.36
CA TYR A 45 6.28 4.10 -18.86
C TYR A 45 5.11 4.33 -19.84
N SER A 46 5.05 5.50 -20.48
CA SER A 46 3.98 5.81 -21.46
C SER A 46 4.06 4.93 -22.71
N ARG A 47 5.28 4.58 -23.15
CA ARG A 47 5.50 3.75 -24.35
C ARG A 47 5.29 2.26 -24.08
N GLU A 48 5.72 1.78 -22.91
CA GLU A 48 5.88 0.35 -22.66
C GLU A 48 5.09 -0.17 -21.44
N GLY A 49 4.46 0.74 -20.69
CA GLY A 49 3.65 0.41 -19.51
C GLY A 49 4.44 -0.39 -18.47
N LEU A 50 3.78 -1.41 -17.92
CA LEU A 50 4.34 -2.31 -16.91
C LEU A 50 5.52 -3.16 -17.43
N ASN A 51 5.67 -3.28 -18.75
CA ASN A 51 6.70 -4.11 -19.38
C ASN A 51 7.98 -3.33 -19.71
N GLY A 52 7.99 -2.02 -19.40
CA GLY A 52 8.86 -1.05 -20.05
C GLY A 52 10.29 -0.92 -19.59
N ALA A 53 10.92 -1.96 -19.07
CA ALA A 53 12.22 -1.77 -18.45
C ALA A 53 13.15 -2.97 -18.57
N ASP A 54 14.40 -2.68 -18.94
CA ASP A 54 15.50 -3.26 -18.17
C ASP A 54 15.29 -2.86 -16.71
N LYS A 55 14.79 -3.81 -15.92
CA LYS A 55 14.43 -3.58 -14.52
C LYS A 55 15.58 -2.95 -13.74
N SER A 56 16.84 -3.26 -14.09
CA SER A 56 18.01 -2.70 -13.40
C SER A 56 18.15 -1.18 -13.57
N LEU A 57 17.88 -0.65 -14.77
CA LEU A 57 17.96 0.79 -15.02
C LEU A 57 16.90 1.57 -14.23
N ILE A 58 15.65 1.09 -14.20
CA ILE A 58 14.60 1.77 -13.45
C ILE A 58 14.88 1.72 -11.95
N ASP A 59 15.43 0.61 -11.43
CA ASP A 59 15.81 0.51 -10.01
C ASP A 59 16.82 1.61 -9.63
N ASP A 60 17.83 1.84 -10.46
CA ASP A 60 18.82 2.89 -10.25
C ASP A 60 18.22 4.30 -10.40
N LEU A 61 17.35 4.49 -11.39
CA LEU A 61 16.67 5.77 -11.62
C LEU A 61 15.73 6.13 -10.47
N MET A 62 14.95 5.16 -9.96
CA MET A 62 14.07 5.37 -8.82
C MET A 62 14.85 5.75 -7.56
N LYS A 63 16.02 5.14 -7.32
CA LYS A 63 16.89 5.48 -6.20
C LYS A 63 17.50 6.87 -6.33
N VAL A 64 18.13 7.16 -7.48
CA VAL A 64 18.82 8.46 -7.66
C VAL A 64 17.82 9.62 -7.68
N THR A 65 16.57 9.39 -8.10
CA THR A 65 15.53 10.43 -8.09
C THR A 65 14.70 10.50 -6.81
N TYR A 66 15.05 9.74 -5.76
CA TYR A 66 14.31 9.76 -4.49
C TYR A 66 14.17 11.19 -3.92
N TYR A 67 15.21 12.03 -4.04
CA TYR A 67 15.17 13.45 -3.68
C TYR A 67 13.99 14.18 -4.36
N THR A 68 13.87 14.09 -5.69
CA THR A 68 12.85 14.81 -6.45
C THR A 68 11.46 14.18 -6.30
N GLN A 69 11.37 12.88 -6.07
CA GLN A 69 10.12 12.22 -5.68
C GLN A 69 9.58 12.79 -4.37
N ARG A 70 10.41 12.88 -3.32
CA ARG A 70 10.00 13.48 -2.03
C ARG A 70 9.64 14.95 -2.17
N CYS A 71 10.37 15.73 -2.98
CA CYS A 71 10.00 17.13 -3.27
C CYS A 71 8.61 17.24 -3.91
N THR A 72 8.25 16.31 -4.80
CA THR A 72 6.92 16.28 -5.45
C THR A 72 5.83 15.88 -4.46
N ILE A 73 6.06 14.81 -3.69
CA ILE A 73 5.10 14.28 -2.70
C ILE A 73 4.86 15.28 -1.56
N ASN A 74 5.93 15.93 -1.07
CA ASN A 74 5.86 16.88 0.04
C ASN A 74 5.58 18.32 -0.42
N ALA A 75 5.18 18.52 -1.68
CA ALA A 75 4.90 19.85 -2.21
C ALA A 75 3.80 20.56 -1.39
N GLU A 76 3.90 21.89 -1.32
CA GLU A 76 2.91 22.73 -0.63
C GLU A 76 2.42 23.83 -1.60
N PRO A 77 1.13 23.84 -1.98
CA PRO A 77 0.05 22.92 -1.56
C PRO A 77 0.27 21.48 -2.05
N ALA A 78 -0.31 20.51 -1.33
CA ALA A 78 -0.27 19.11 -1.70
C ALA A 78 -0.91 18.89 -3.08
N GLN A 79 -0.28 18.03 -3.89
CA GLN A 79 -0.79 17.65 -5.20
C GLN A 79 -1.70 16.43 -5.07
N PRO A 80 -2.73 16.29 -5.92
CA PRO A 80 -3.50 15.06 -5.99
C PRO A 80 -2.60 13.87 -6.30
N ILE A 81 -2.91 12.71 -5.73
CA ILE A 81 -2.16 11.46 -5.92
C ILE A 81 -2.12 11.09 -7.40
N SER A 82 -3.20 11.32 -8.15
CA SER A 82 -3.22 11.10 -9.59
C SER A 82 -2.14 11.91 -10.33
N GLU A 83 -1.84 13.12 -9.85
CA GLU A 83 -0.84 14.01 -10.44
C GLU A 83 0.58 13.58 -10.03
N ILE A 84 0.78 13.16 -8.78
CA ILE A 84 2.05 12.57 -8.32
C ILE A 84 2.38 11.32 -9.13
N ILE A 85 1.41 10.40 -9.30
CA ILE A 85 1.58 9.19 -10.10
C ILE A 85 1.79 9.52 -11.58
N ARG A 86 1.17 10.58 -12.12
CA ARG A 86 1.43 11.03 -13.49
C ARG A 86 2.88 11.47 -13.69
N GLN A 87 3.48 12.12 -12.69
CA GLN A 87 4.87 12.59 -12.73
C GLN A 87 5.88 11.48 -12.40
N TRP A 88 5.48 10.49 -11.59
CA TRP A 88 6.30 9.38 -11.10
C TRP A 88 5.55 8.05 -11.28
N PRO A 89 5.30 7.61 -12.53
CA PRO A 89 4.40 6.48 -12.78
C PRO A 89 4.91 5.16 -12.21
N PHE A 90 6.21 4.98 -12.02
CA PHE A 90 6.75 3.78 -11.39
C PHE A 90 6.39 3.67 -9.89
N LEU A 91 6.03 4.76 -9.20
CA LEU A 91 5.47 4.69 -7.84
C LEU A 91 4.10 3.99 -7.78
N SER A 92 3.44 3.74 -8.93
CA SER A 92 2.23 2.90 -9.02
C SER A 92 2.51 1.40 -8.93
N LEU A 93 3.79 0.98 -8.89
CA LEU A 93 4.16 -0.42 -8.80
C LEU A 93 4.56 -0.75 -7.37
N TYR A 94 3.99 -1.85 -6.85
CA TYR A 94 4.27 -2.34 -5.50
C TYR A 94 5.76 -2.40 -5.17
N LYS A 95 6.60 -2.92 -6.09
CA LYS A 95 8.05 -2.99 -5.91
C LYS A 95 8.64 -1.64 -5.50
N TYR A 96 8.33 -0.59 -6.24
CA TYR A 96 8.90 0.73 -5.99
C TYR A 96 8.22 1.45 -4.83
N MET A 97 6.96 1.14 -4.50
CA MET A 97 6.35 1.58 -3.24
C MET A 97 7.08 0.97 -2.04
N ASP A 98 7.34 -0.33 -2.06
CA ASP A 98 8.04 -1.05 -0.98
C ASP A 98 9.48 -0.54 -0.81
N GLU A 99 10.21 -0.34 -1.91
CA GLU A 99 11.54 0.27 -1.89
C GLU A 99 11.52 1.72 -1.40
N HIS A 100 10.55 2.53 -1.82
CA HIS A 100 10.42 3.91 -1.35
C HIS A 100 10.08 3.98 0.14
N PHE A 101 9.22 3.07 0.63
CA PHE A 101 8.95 2.93 2.05
C PHE A 101 10.21 2.55 2.82
N ASN A 102 10.98 1.57 2.32
CA ASN A 102 12.23 1.16 2.94
C ASN A 102 13.21 2.34 3.02
N GLU A 103 13.41 3.10 1.95
CA GLU A 103 14.26 4.29 1.97
C GLU A 103 13.75 5.34 2.98
N LEU A 104 12.43 5.50 3.08
CA LEU A 104 11.78 6.46 3.96
C LEU A 104 11.91 6.12 5.45
N THR A 105 11.80 4.83 5.82
CA THR A 105 11.70 4.37 7.22
C THR A 105 12.85 3.46 7.68
N ASN A 106 13.68 2.98 6.76
CA ASN A 106 14.69 1.94 6.94
C ASN A 106 14.11 0.60 7.47
N ILE A 107 12.90 0.26 7.03
CA ILE A 107 12.20 -0.98 7.39
C ILE A 107 11.87 -1.74 6.10
N ASP A 108 12.26 -3.02 6.04
CA ASP A 108 11.73 -3.96 5.06
C ASP A 108 10.30 -4.35 5.48
N LEU A 109 9.32 -3.63 4.92
CA LEU A 109 7.92 -3.74 5.30
C LEU A 109 7.34 -5.10 4.95
N HIS A 110 7.58 -5.58 3.73
CA HIS A 110 7.07 -6.86 3.27
C HIS A 110 7.53 -8.01 4.17
N SER A 111 8.85 -8.13 4.39
CA SER A 111 9.41 -9.19 5.23
C SER A 111 8.94 -9.06 6.66
N HIS A 112 8.90 -7.84 7.20
CA HIS A 112 8.47 -7.60 8.58
C HIS A 112 7.01 -7.98 8.82
N LEU A 113 6.11 -7.61 7.88
CA LEU A 113 4.70 -7.98 7.94
C LEU A 113 4.52 -9.49 7.79
N ASN A 114 5.19 -10.11 6.82
CA ASN A 114 5.13 -11.56 6.62
C ASN A 114 5.54 -12.32 7.89
N ASP A 115 6.71 -12.03 8.43
CA ASP A 115 7.23 -12.67 9.65
C ASP A 115 6.31 -12.46 10.84
N THR A 116 5.71 -11.28 10.94
CA THR A 116 4.76 -10.97 12.02
C THR A 116 3.47 -11.76 11.87
N LEU A 117 2.88 -11.82 10.68
CA LEU A 117 1.67 -12.58 10.41
C LEU A 117 1.90 -14.09 10.62
N VAL A 118 3.00 -14.65 10.12
CA VAL A 118 3.39 -16.06 10.34
C VAL A 118 3.45 -16.37 11.84
N ARG A 119 4.11 -15.53 12.63
CA ARG A 119 4.29 -15.76 14.08
C ARG A 119 3.03 -15.53 14.90
N LYS A 120 2.22 -14.52 14.55
CA LYS A 120 1.13 -14.04 15.41
C LYS A 120 -0.23 -14.65 15.04
N SER A 121 -0.47 -14.98 13.77
CA SER A 121 -1.75 -15.53 13.31
C SER A 121 -2.21 -16.76 14.09
N PRO A 122 -1.36 -17.77 14.38
CA PRO A 122 -1.80 -18.95 15.15
C PRO A 122 -2.28 -18.60 16.56
N ARG A 123 -1.64 -17.60 17.20
CA ARG A 123 -2.03 -17.15 18.55
C ARG A 123 -3.34 -16.37 18.52
N ILE A 124 -3.55 -15.54 17.50
CA ILE A 124 -4.79 -14.77 17.33
C ILE A 124 -5.95 -15.73 17.04
N LEU A 125 -5.78 -16.68 16.12
CA LEU A 125 -6.79 -17.70 15.84
C LEU A 125 -7.14 -18.51 17.09
N LYS A 126 -6.12 -18.99 17.83
CA LYS A 126 -6.34 -19.73 19.09
C LYS A 126 -7.14 -18.91 20.11
N TYR A 127 -6.86 -17.61 20.22
CA TYR A 127 -7.63 -16.71 21.08
C TYR A 127 -9.11 -16.69 20.66
N PHE A 128 -9.40 -16.43 19.38
CA PHE A 128 -10.78 -16.36 18.89
C PHE A 128 -11.54 -17.70 19.00
N HIS A 129 -10.88 -18.83 18.72
CA HIS A 129 -11.47 -20.17 18.95
C HIS A 129 -11.83 -20.42 20.41
N SER A 130 -11.09 -19.83 21.36
CA SER A 130 -11.34 -20.02 22.79
C SER A 130 -12.52 -19.19 23.33
N LEU A 131 -13.05 -18.24 22.55
CA LEU A 131 -14.16 -17.39 22.97
C LEU A 131 -15.49 -18.13 22.89
N GLN A 132 -15.91 -18.74 24.01
CA GLN A 132 -17.15 -19.52 24.10
C GLN A 132 -18.43 -18.71 23.88
N ASN A 133 -18.39 -17.38 24.04
CA ASN A 133 -19.54 -16.47 23.91
C ASN A 133 -19.29 -15.34 22.90
N SER A 134 -18.44 -15.56 21.88
CA SER A 134 -18.28 -14.53 20.85
C SER A 134 -19.52 -14.40 19.97
N LYS A 135 -19.65 -13.25 19.29
CA LYS A 135 -20.75 -12.96 18.37
C LYS A 135 -20.80 -14.03 17.27
N GLN A 136 -22.00 -14.38 16.83
CA GLN A 136 -22.23 -15.37 15.76
C GLN A 136 -21.37 -15.10 14.51
N ALA A 137 -21.28 -13.85 14.07
CA ALA A 137 -20.45 -13.46 12.92
C ALA A 137 -18.96 -13.82 13.08
N ILE A 138 -18.41 -13.77 14.29
CA ILE A 138 -17.01 -14.19 14.56
C ILE A 138 -16.89 -15.70 14.42
N GLN A 139 -17.86 -16.47 14.93
CA GLN A 139 -17.86 -17.93 14.81
C GLN A 139 -18.04 -18.39 13.36
N GLU A 140 -18.89 -17.72 12.59
CA GLU A 140 -19.04 -17.94 11.15
C GLU A 140 -17.73 -17.69 10.41
N LEU A 141 -17.09 -16.54 10.65
CA LEU A 141 -15.80 -16.22 10.04
C LEU A 141 -14.69 -17.22 10.42
N ILE A 142 -14.64 -17.68 11.67
CA ILE A 142 -13.69 -18.73 12.10
C ILE A 142 -13.90 -20.03 11.29
N ASN A 143 -15.16 -20.43 11.11
CA ASN A 143 -15.49 -21.63 10.34
C ASN A 143 -15.12 -21.46 8.86
N GLU A 144 -15.41 -20.29 8.28
CA GLU A 144 -15.02 -19.96 6.90
C GLU A 144 -13.49 -20.02 6.72
N ILE A 145 -12.72 -19.44 7.64
CA ILE A 145 -11.25 -19.52 7.64
C ILE A 145 -10.81 -20.98 7.70
N THR A 146 -11.39 -21.77 8.61
CA THR A 146 -11.02 -23.17 8.79
C THR A 146 -11.23 -23.96 7.50
N VAL A 147 -12.40 -23.83 6.88
CA VAL A 147 -12.74 -24.53 5.63
C VAL A 147 -11.88 -24.05 4.46
N ALA A 148 -11.73 -22.74 4.28
CA ALA A 148 -10.95 -22.17 3.18
C ALA A 148 -9.44 -22.43 3.32
N SER A 149 -8.94 -22.66 4.54
CA SER A 149 -7.54 -22.96 4.81
C SER A 149 -7.11 -24.38 4.45
N GLU A 150 -8.06 -25.30 4.18
CA GLU A 150 -7.78 -26.69 3.79
C GLU A 150 -7.07 -26.79 2.42
N ASP A 151 -7.22 -25.79 1.54
CA ASP A 151 -6.44 -25.70 0.30
C ASP A 151 -5.03 -25.16 0.57
N ILE A 152 -4.05 -26.06 0.50
CA ILE A 152 -2.61 -25.79 0.71
C ILE A 152 -2.10 -24.60 -0.12
N LYS A 153 -2.67 -24.35 -1.30
CA LYS A 153 -2.21 -23.26 -2.19
C LYS A 153 -2.57 -21.88 -1.68
N THR A 154 -3.63 -21.76 -0.89
CA THR A 154 -4.16 -20.47 -0.42
C THR A 154 -4.15 -20.35 1.10
N THR A 155 -3.74 -21.40 1.83
CA THR A 155 -3.77 -21.47 3.30
C THR A 155 -3.23 -20.22 3.97
N GLU A 156 -2.04 -19.75 3.61
CA GLU A 156 -1.42 -18.57 4.26
C GLU A 156 -2.20 -17.29 3.95
N ASN A 157 -2.57 -17.09 2.68
CA ASN A 157 -3.31 -15.92 2.22
C ASN A 157 -4.67 -15.79 2.93
N VAL A 158 -5.41 -16.90 2.99
CA VAL A 158 -6.69 -17.03 3.69
C VAL A 158 -6.51 -16.79 5.19
N THR A 159 -5.50 -17.42 5.79
CA THR A 159 -5.23 -17.30 7.22
C THR A 159 -4.94 -15.86 7.62
N PHE A 160 -4.05 -15.18 6.89
CA PHE A 160 -3.65 -13.81 7.19
C PHE A 160 -4.79 -12.83 6.98
N THR A 161 -5.53 -12.97 5.87
CA THR A 161 -6.72 -12.15 5.60
C THR A 161 -7.77 -12.35 6.68
N GLY A 162 -8.04 -13.61 7.04
CA GLY A 162 -8.99 -13.98 8.07
C GLY A 162 -8.65 -13.41 9.45
N VAL A 163 -7.36 -13.40 9.83
CA VAL A 163 -6.91 -12.79 11.09
C VAL A 163 -7.20 -11.30 11.13
N ILE A 164 -6.97 -10.57 10.03
CA ILE A 164 -7.31 -9.14 9.98
C ILE A 164 -8.83 -8.94 10.06
N LEU A 165 -9.62 -9.72 9.33
CA LEU A 165 -11.08 -9.65 9.41
C LEU A 165 -11.62 -9.96 10.83
N LEU A 166 -10.99 -10.91 11.54
CA LEU A 166 -11.34 -11.22 12.93
C LEU A 166 -11.04 -10.07 13.88
N LEU A 167 -9.90 -9.38 13.71
CA LEU A 167 -9.56 -8.19 14.49
C LEU A 167 -10.57 -7.06 14.25
N MET A 168 -10.91 -6.78 12.99
CA MET A 168 -11.92 -5.77 12.66
C MET A 168 -13.28 -6.10 13.30
N ALA A 169 -13.73 -7.36 13.18
CA ALA A 169 -14.98 -7.81 13.79
C ALA A 169 -14.96 -7.67 15.33
N HIS A 170 -13.81 -7.97 15.94
CA HIS A 170 -13.59 -7.82 17.38
C HIS A 170 -13.68 -6.36 17.84
N PHE A 171 -13.04 -5.44 17.11
CA PHE A 171 -13.08 -4.00 17.41
C PHE A 171 -14.34 -3.29 16.90
N HIS A 172 -15.25 -4.02 16.25
CA HIS A 172 -16.50 -3.49 15.67
C HIS A 172 -16.25 -2.47 14.56
N GLU A 173 -15.16 -2.67 13.84
CA GLU A 173 -14.76 -1.90 12.67
C GLU A 173 -15.42 -2.49 11.42
N LYS A 174 -15.83 -1.63 10.49
CA LYS A 174 -16.46 -2.06 9.26
C LYS A 174 -15.39 -2.57 8.29
N THR A 175 -15.67 -3.66 7.59
CA THR A 175 -14.72 -4.23 6.63
C THR A 175 -14.39 -3.28 5.48
N ASP A 176 -15.34 -2.41 5.09
CA ASP A 176 -15.16 -1.38 4.05
C ASP A 176 -14.21 -0.24 4.45
N SER A 177 -13.78 -0.18 5.71
CA SER A 177 -12.70 0.70 6.17
C SER A 177 -11.31 0.26 5.68
N ILE A 178 -11.11 -1.02 5.36
CA ILE A 178 -9.85 -1.53 4.80
C ILE A 178 -10.07 -2.09 3.39
N PHE A 179 -11.16 -2.85 3.19
CA PHE A 179 -11.34 -3.70 2.01
C PHE A 179 -12.51 -3.25 1.15
N ILE A 180 -12.32 -3.25 -0.16
CA ILE A 180 -13.41 -3.09 -1.14
C ILE A 180 -13.47 -4.36 -1.98
N LEU A 181 -14.54 -5.14 -1.87
CA LEU A 181 -14.75 -6.33 -2.70
C LEU A 181 -15.32 -5.93 -4.07
N VAL A 182 -14.71 -6.40 -5.15
CA VAL A 182 -15.16 -6.15 -6.52
C VAL A 182 -15.26 -7.46 -7.30
N ASP A 183 -16.06 -7.44 -8.37
CA ASP A 183 -16.28 -8.59 -9.25
C ASP A 183 -14.96 -9.11 -9.86
N VAL A 184 -14.85 -10.43 -9.97
CA VAL A 184 -13.65 -11.14 -10.46
C VAL A 184 -13.22 -10.69 -11.86
N MET A 185 -14.12 -10.13 -12.66
CA MET A 185 -13.87 -9.66 -14.02
C MET A 185 -13.81 -8.13 -14.14
N ALA A 186 -14.01 -7.39 -13.04
CA ALA A 186 -13.97 -5.92 -13.06
C ALA A 186 -12.60 -5.41 -13.55
N SER A 187 -12.63 -4.55 -14.57
CA SER A 187 -11.45 -3.81 -15.02
C SER A 187 -11.17 -2.62 -14.13
N LYS A 188 -10.01 -1.97 -14.31
CA LYS A 188 -9.67 -0.73 -13.61
C LYS A 188 -10.73 0.35 -13.87
N GLU A 189 -11.10 0.49 -15.13
CA GLU A 189 -12.06 1.49 -15.60
C GLU A 189 -13.46 1.23 -15.04
N ASP A 190 -13.87 -0.05 -14.95
CA ASP A 190 -15.14 -0.42 -14.32
C ASP A 190 -15.13 -0.03 -12.84
N ILE A 191 -14.06 -0.35 -12.11
CA ILE A 191 -13.95 -0.03 -10.67
C ILE A 191 -14.02 1.48 -10.45
N GLU A 192 -13.20 2.26 -11.16
CA GLU A 192 -13.17 3.73 -11.00
C GLU A 192 -14.47 4.43 -11.43
N SER A 193 -15.33 3.78 -12.23
CA SER A 193 -16.58 4.37 -12.70
C SER A 193 -17.83 3.90 -11.96
N SER A 194 -17.79 2.72 -11.33
CA SER A 194 -18.97 2.07 -10.74
C SER A 194 -18.87 1.82 -9.24
N VAL A 195 -17.68 1.91 -8.65
CA VAL A 195 -17.44 1.70 -7.23
C VAL A 195 -17.15 3.04 -6.56
N GLU A 196 -17.79 3.29 -5.41
CA GLU A 196 -17.46 4.44 -4.57
C GLU A 196 -16.12 4.20 -3.88
N LEU A 197 -15.06 4.79 -4.43
CA LEU A 197 -13.70 4.72 -3.90
C LEU A 197 -13.46 5.92 -2.96
N PRO A 198 -13.14 5.69 -1.66
CA PRO A 198 -12.87 6.77 -0.72
C PRO A 198 -11.63 7.61 -1.08
N GLU A 199 -11.51 8.77 -0.42
CA GLU A 199 -10.31 9.61 -0.48
C GLU A 199 -9.10 8.95 0.19
N THR A 200 -9.34 8.20 1.27
CA THR A 200 -8.31 7.49 2.02
C THR A 200 -7.94 6.14 1.40
N PRO A 201 -6.73 5.61 1.68
CA PRO A 201 -6.29 4.34 1.13
C PRO A 201 -7.23 3.17 1.42
N ARG A 202 -7.53 2.36 0.39
CA ARG A 202 -8.29 1.10 0.49
C ARG A 202 -7.65 0.00 -0.31
N LEU A 203 -7.73 -1.22 0.22
CA LEU A 203 -7.30 -2.43 -0.45
C LEU A 203 -8.49 -3.04 -1.20
N ILE A 204 -8.49 -2.91 -2.52
CA ILE A 204 -9.49 -3.54 -3.38
C ILE A 204 -9.11 -5.01 -3.55
N VAL A 205 -10.11 -5.86 -3.35
CA VAL A 205 -10.02 -7.31 -3.46
C VAL A 205 -10.91 -7.76 -4.59
N GLN A 206 -10.31 -8.38 -5.60
CA GLN A 206 -11.03 -8.93 -6.74
C GLN A 206 -11.23 -10.43 -6.50
N GLY A 207 -12.47 -10.85 -6.30
CA GLY A 207 -12.80 -12.19 -5.79
C GLY A 207 -14.27 -12.36 -5.45
N ASP A 208 -14.68 -13.58 -5.15
CA ASP A 208 -16.03 -13.87 -4.64
C ASP A 208 -16.20 -13.47 -3.17
N SER A 209 -15.10 -13.39 -2.43
CA SER A 209 -15.05 -12.94 -1.03
C SER A 209 -13.72 -12.26 -0.73
N ILE A 210 -13.70 -11.41 0.31
CA ILE A 210 -12.44 -10.79 0.78
C ILE A 210 -11.47 -11.88 1.24
N LEU A 211 -11.97 -12.88 1.97
CA LEU A 211 -11.17 -13.95 2.56
C LEU A 211 -10.39 -14.77 1.53
N CYS A 212 -10.99 -15.03 0.36
CA CYS A 212 -10.41 -15.85 -0.70
C CYS A 212 -9.92 -15.02 -1.91
N GLY A 213 -9.71 -13.72 -1.71
CA GLY A 213 -9.29 -12.78 -2.75
C GLY A 213 -8.03 -13.23 -3.51
N ALA A 214 -8.10 -13.19 -4.85
CA ALA A 214 -7.03 -13.67 -5.72
C ALA A 214 -6.15 -12.53 -6.29
N LYS A 215 -6.71 -11.33 -6.41
CA LYS A 215 -5.97 -10.15 -6.88
C LYS A 215 -6.26 -8.96 -5.98
N TRP A 216 -5.23 -8.15 -5.83
CA TRP A 216 -5.20 -7.05 -4.89
C TRP A 216 -4.83 -5.77 -5.63
N MET A 217 -5.53 -4.68 -5.33
CA MET A 217 -5.24 -3.35 -5.85
C MET A 217 -5.35 -2.33 -4.72
N LEU A 218 -4.64 -1.22 -4.84
CA LEU A 218 -4.70 -0.12 -3.89
C LEU A 218 -5.41 1.06 -4.55
N SER A 219 -6.39 1.63 -3.87
CA SER A 219 -7.01 2.89 -4.26
C SER A 219 -6.78 4.00 -3.26
N ILE A 220 -6.64 5.22 -3.77
CA ILE A 220 -6.49 6.47 -3.01
C ILE A 220 -7.15 7.59 -3.84
N GLU A 221 -7.79 8.57 -3.20
CA GLU A 221 -8.42 9.73 -3.88
C GLU A 221 -9.33 9.32 -5.05
N GLY A 222 -10.17 8.30 -4.83
CA GLY A 222 -11.12 7.84 -5.83
C GLY A 222 -10.51 7.11 -7.03
N LYS A 223 -9.21 6.76 -6.99
CA LYS A 223 -8.47 6.17 -8.12
C LYS A 223 -7.76 4.89 -7.74
N VAL A 224 -7.64 3.97 -8.69
CA VAL A 224 -6.82 2.76 -8.53
C VAL A 224 -5.38 3.13 -8.88
N ILE A 225 -4.53 3.20 -7.85
CA ILE A 225 -3.16 3.71 -7.97
C ILE A 225 -2.10 2.61 -8.11
N CYS A 226 -2.37 1.38 -7.65
CA CYS A 226 -1.43 0.26 -7.76
C CYS A 226 -2.20 -1.04 -7.98
N GLN A 227 -1.77 -1.83 -8.97
CA GLN A 227 -2.26 -3.18 -9.20
C GLN A 227 -1.13 -4.17 -8.94
N LEU A 228 -1.36 -5.13 -8.04
CA LEU A 228 -0.32 -6.08 -7.68
C LEU A 228 -0.15 -7.11 -8.80
N THR A 229 1.07 -7.23 -9.31
CA THR A 229 1.44 -8.18 -10.37
C THR A 229 1.47 -9.62 -9.85
N SER A 230 1.47 -10.60 -10.75
CA SER A 230 1.49 -12.03 -10.38
C SER A 230 2.61 -12.44 -9.44
N THR A 231 3.75 -11.74 -9.46
CA THR A 231 4.89 -11.97 -8.54
C THR A 231 4.59 -11.54 -7.10
N HIS A 232 3.63 -10.66 -6.88
CA HIS A 232 3.24 -10.09 -5.58
C HIS A 232 1.73 -10.18 -5.34
N ALA A 233 1.02 -11.07 -6.03
CA ALA A 233 -0.44 -11.19 -5.93
C ALA A 233 -0.88 -11.96 -4.68
N ASN A 234 -0.44 -11.50 -3.49
CA ASN A 234 -0.79 -12.07 -2.20
C ASN A 234 -1.21 -10.97 -1.21
N PHE A 235 -1.91 -11.37 -0.15
CA PHE A 235 -2.42 -10.44 0.87
C PHE A 235 -1.31 -9.66 1.57
N VAL A 236 -0.16 -10.27 1.84
CA VAL A 236 0.95 -9.58 2.54
C VAL A 236 1.44 -8.39 1.72
N SER A 237 1.64 -8.57 0.41
CA SER A 237 1.98 -7.48 -0.48
C SER A 237 0.88 -6.44 -0.58
N GLY A 238 -0.39 -6.85 -0.61
CA GLY A 238 -1.53 -5.92 -0.62
C GLY A 238 -1.58 -5.06 0.65
N LEU A 239 -1.43 -5.69 1.81
CA LEU A 239 -1.38 -5.03 3.11
C LEU A 239 -0.14 -4.13 3.24
N ALA A 240 1.02 -4.58 2.75
CA ALA A 240 2.23 -3.76 2.71
C ALA A 240 2.05 -2.52 1.83
N ALA A 241 1.41 -2.65 0.65
CA ALA A 241 1.10 -1.50 -0.20
C ALA A 241 0.19 -0.49 0.51
N LEU A 242 -0.83 -0.98 1.22
CA LEU A 242 -1.72 -0.15 2.02
C LEU A 242 -0.95 0.59 3.13
N PHE A 243 -0.16 -0.11 3.94
CA PHE A 243 0.65 0.50 4.99
C PHE A 243 1.65 1.51 4.42
N ALA A 244 2.37 1.14 3.36
CA ALA A 244 3.34 2.02 2.72
C ALA A 244 2.69 3.32 2.27
N SER A 245 1.47 3.27 1.73
CA SER A 245 0.78 4.45 1.22
C SER A 245 0.53 5.54 2.28
N TYR A 246 0.22 5.15 3.52
CA TYR A 246 0.02 6.10 4.62
C TYR A 246 1.29 6.91 4.91
N TYR A 247 2.46 6.25 4.89
CA TYR A 247 3.73 6.89 5.17
C TYR A 247 4.25 7.68 3.97
N ILE A 248 4.21 7.09 2.78
CA ILE A 248 4.74 7.69 1.56
C ILE A 248 3.98 8.98 1.26
N PHE A 249 2.65 8.90 1.21
CA PHE A 249 1.79 10.00 0.77
C PHE A 249 1.18 10.82 1.92
N HIS A 250 1.57 10.54 3.16
CA HIS A 250 1.19 11.32 4.34
C HIS A 250 -0.31 11.29 4.70
N PHE A 251 -0.97 10.17 4.43
CA PHE A 251 -2.34 9.95 4.90
C PHE A 251 -2.35 9.53 6.36
N GLN A 252 -3.36 9.97 7.11
CA GLN A 252 -3.70 9.38 8.39
C GLN A 252 -4.37 8.03 8.17
N TYR A 253 -4.21 7.11 9.12
CA TYR A 253 -4.97 5.85 9.10
C TYR A 253 -6.47 6.12 9.08
N GLU A 254 -7.18 5.23 8.40
CA GLU A 254 -8.63 5.27 8.35
C GLU A 254 -9.24 5.15 9.76
N GLU A 255 -10.04 6.14 10.17
CA GLU A 255 -10.65 6.16 11.52
C GLU A 255 -11.50 4.91 11.76
N GLY A 256 -12.22 4.46 10.74
CA GLY A 256 -13.04 3.24 10.79
C GLY A 256 -12.26 1.92 10.91
N ALA A 257 -10.92 1.97 10.91
CA ALA A 257 -10.02 0.81 11.04
C ALA A 257 -8.81 1.08 11.97
N ALA A 258 -8.83 2.15 12.75
CA ALA A 258 -7.68 2.64 13.51
C ALA A 258 -7.22 1.72 14.67
N MET A 259 -8.03 0.76 15.11
CA MET A 259 -7.65 -0.22 16.12
C MET A 259 -7.01 -1.47 15.50
N THR A 260 -7.37 -1.80 14.25
CA THR A 260 -6.78 -2.91 13.51
C THR A 260 -5.47 -2.51 12.82
N LEU A 261 -5.38 -1.30 12.25
CA LEU A 261 -4.19 -0.76 11.58
C LEU A 261 -3.16 -0.22 12.58
#